data_AF-A0A0F8NAW5-F1
#
_entry.id   AF-A0A0F8NAW5-F1
#
_cell.length_a   1.000
_cell.length_b   1.000
_cell.length_c   1.000
_cell.angle_alpha   90.00
_cell.angle_beta   90.00
_cell.angle_gamma   90.00
#
_symmetry.space_group_name_H-M   'P 1'
#
loop_
_entity.id
_entity.type
_entity.pdbx_description
1 polymer ?
#
loop_
_entity_poly.entity_id
_entity_poly.type
_entity_poly.pdbx_seq_one_letter_code
_entity_poly.pdbx_strand_id
1 'polypeptide(L)'
;MYDVRQKNLHWQSQWLKFLTPLHLKMKGEIPYKDPISKALLIHQVNLIILYTAYRTKGTENNPTSSTYVSANQSVELTFENSLDQIGSDIIANATDLMEILEWVYDIKWSGDRIGFIQTVATQYLHAVSPVTRYQMFFYNTKNILNELKWHWQAFIDGKVDNYTSQVQMLEDYVANTVQKFADQITGMNKSLSDTMLAAVGALIGSFIAALFKTTFNPQIFKIGMLAYAVYVLFFPLIYNMIYQWEQYKTICNNCDVRKKRFQERLYPDKVNEIVGKQITDSEKRFKRWFFTNIAIYLIIAVLAIFSAFWLPGFIQDTTFSIQNVTISST
;
A
#
# COMPACT_ATOMS: atom_id res chain seq x y z
N MET A 1 2.43 23.81 -25.22
CA MET A 1 2.20 23.26 -26.58
C MET A 1 3.51 22.90 -27.29
N TYR A 2 4.45 23.84 -27.50
CA TYR A 2 5.70 23.57 -28.23
C TYR A 2 6.61 22.50 -27.57
N ASP A 3 6.88 22.60 -26.27
CA ASP A 3 7.78 21.65 -25.59
C ASP A 3 7.22 20.23 -25.52
N VAL A 4 5.90 20.11 -25.34
CA VAL A 4 5.18 18.84 -25.36
C VAL A 4 5.21 18.24 -26.77
N ARG A 5 4.99 19.06 -27.80
CA ARG A 5 5.10 18.67 -29.21
C ARG A 5 6.48 18.13 -29.55
N GLN A 6 7.55 18.83 -29.15
CA GLN A 6 8.92 18.43 -29.46
C GLN A 6 9.31 17.08 -28.82
N LYS A 7 8.73 16.77 -27.66
CA LYS A 7 8.97 15.50 -26.95
C LYS A 7 8.18 14.33 -27.53
N ASN A 8 6.96 14.57 -28.02
CA ASN A 8 6.01 13.51 -28.35
C ASN A 8 5.78 13.29 -29.85
N LEU A 9 6.15 14.25 -30.71
CA LEU A 9 5.95 14.15 -32.17
C LEU A 9 7.28 14.14 -32.92
N HIS A 10 7.47 13.18 -33.82
CA HIS A 10 8.70 12.99 -34.60
C HIS A 10 8.63 13.74 -35.92
N TRP A 11 8.82 15.05 -35.84
CA TRP A 11 8.82 15.92 -37.01
C TRP A 11 10.20 16.11 -37.61
N GLN A 12 10.25 16.24 -38.94
CA GLN A 12 11.50 16.48 -39.68
C GLN A 12 11.86 17.98 -39.85
N SER A 13 10.97 18.93 -39.54
CA SER A 13 11.16 20.37 -39.84
C SER A 13 10.99 21.34 -38.65
N GLN A 14 11.74 22.46 -38.69
CA GLN A 14 11.84 23.44 -37.58
C GLN A 14 10.83 24.62 -37.64
N TRP A 15 10.18 24.87 -38.78
CA TRP A 15 9.40 26.10 -39.04
C TRP A 15 8.07 26.22 -38.26
N LEU A 16 7.43 25.12 -37.81
CA LEU A 16 6.22 25.19 -36.97
C LEU A 16 6.49 25.59 -35.52
N LYS A 17 7.67 26.10 -35.21
CA LYS A 17 7.88 26.79 -33.94
C LYS A 17 7.01 28.04 -33.82
N PHE A 18 6.69 28.68 -34.94
CA PHE A 18 6.11 30.03 -34.97
C PHE A 18 4.63 30.09 -35.34
N LEU A 19 4.04 29.00 -35.86
CA LEU A 19 2.65 28.95 -36.29
C LEU A 19 1.93 27.75 -35.68
N THR A 20 1.07 28.02 -34.71
CA THR A 20 0.18 27.02 -34.07
C THR A 20 -1.25 27.16 -34.60
N PRO A 21 -2.09 26.11 -34.51
CA PRO A 21 -3.49 26.20 -34.94
C PRO A 21 -4.29 27.28 -34.19
N LEU A 22 -3.86 27.66 -32.98
CA LEU A 22 -4.47 28.74 -32.19
C LEU A 22 -4.40 30.11 -32.88
N HIS A 23 -3.38 30.35 -33.73
CA HIS A 23 -3.25 31.61 -34.48
C HIS A 23 -4.33 31.76 -35.56
N LEU A 24 -4.90 30.65 -36.03
CA LEU A 24 -5.97 30.63 -37.02
C LEU A 24 -7.36 30.41 -36.40
N LYS A 25 -7.47 30.45 -35.06
CA LYS A 25 -8.74 30.30 -34.37
C LYS A 25 -9.63 31.52 -34.63
N MET A 26 -10.55 31.38 -35.58
CA MET A 26 -11.52 32.43 -35.88
C MET A 26 -12.64 32.46 -34.83
N LYS A 27 -13.11 33.66 -34.49
CA LYS A 27 -14.28 33.91 -33.63
C LYS A 27 -15.31 34.72 -34.42
N GLY A 28 -16.59 34.38 -34.30
CA GLY A 28 -17.70 35.09 -34.95
C GLY A 28 -18.39 34.29 -36.05
N GLU A 29 -19.37 34.91 -36.73
CA GLU A 29 -20.03 34.32 -37.89
C GLU A 29 -19.05 34.29 -39.07
N ILE A 30 -18.67 33.08 -39.50
CA ILE A 30 -17.74 32.89 -40.60
C ILE A 30 -18.55 32.79 -41.90
N PRO A 31 -18.40 33.74 -42.85
CA PRO A 31 -19.09 33.67 -44.12
C PRO A 31 -18.57 32.48 -44.94
N TYR A 32 -19.33 31.39 -44.98
CA TYR A 32 -18.94 30.13 -45.64
C TYR A 32 -18.70 30.25 -47.16
N LYS A 33 -19.19 31.31 -47.80
CA LYS A 33 -18.98 31.59 -49.23
C LYS A 33 -17.71 32.42 -49.49
N ASP A 34 -17.10 32.98 -48.45
CA ASP A 34 -15.87 33.76 -48.60
C ASP A 34 -14.68 32.81 -48.82
N PRO A 35 -13.96 32.92 -49.95
CA PRO A 35 -12.81 32.07 -50.24
C PRO A 35 -11.68 32.22 -49.23
N ILE A 36 -11.52 33.40 -48.60
CA ILE A 36 -10.47 33.63 -47.59
C ILE A 36 -10.79 32.84 -46.32
N SER A 37 -12.03 32.96 -45.83
CA SER A 37 -12.51 32.21 -44.67
C SER A 37 -12.37 30.69 -44.87
N LYS A 38 -12.71 30.17 -46.05
CA LYS A 38 -12.51 28.76 -46.40
C LYS A 38 -11.03 28.35 -46.36
N ALA A 39 -10.15 29.15 -46.95
CA ALA A 39 -8.72 28.87 -46.96
C ALA A 39 -8.14 28.84 -45.53
N LEU A 40 -8.53 29.79 -44.67
CA LEU A 40 -8.09 29.84 -43.27
C LEU A 40 -8.54 28.60 -42.49
N LEU A 41 -9.77 28.12 -42.70
CA LEU A 41 -10.27 26.91 -42.05
C LEU A 41 -9.51 25.65 -42.50
N ILE A 42 -9.23 25.50 -43.80
CA ILE A 42 -8.41 24.38 -44.31
C ILE A 42 -7.02 24.42 -43.69
N HIS A 43 -6.38 25.60 -43.63
CA HIS A 43 -5.08 25.73 -42.98
C HIS A 43 -5.14 25.44 -41.48
N GLN A 44 -6.21 25.82 -40.78
CA GLN A 44 -6.40 25.49 -39.37
C GLN A 44 -6.49 23.96 -39.18
N VAL A 45 -7.30 23.26 -39.98
CA VAL A 45 -7.43 21.79 -39.94
C VAL A 45 -6.09 21.12 -40.20
N ASN A 46 -5.37 21.57 -41.23
CA ASN A 46 -4.05 21.03 -41.56
C ASN A 46 -3.07 21.23 -40.40
N LEU A 47 -3.05 22.41 -39.77
CA LEU A 47 -2.25 22.66 -38.58
C LEU A 47 -2.66 21.76 -37.42
N ILE A 48 -3.96 21.51 -37.20
CA ILE A 48 -4.41 20.61 -36.12
C ILE A 48 -3.87 19.21 -36.35
N ILE A 49 -4.07 18.65 -37.56
CA ILE A 49 -3.57 17.32 -37.94
C ILE A 49 -2.07 17.22 -37.70
N LEU A 50 -1.33 18.23 -38.15
CA LEU A 50 0.10 18.34 -37.93
C LEU A 50 0.46 18.26 -36.45
N TYR A 51 -0.22 19.03 -35.60
CA TYR A 51 0.06 19.09 -34.16
C TYR A 51 -0.46 17.89 -33.36
N THR A 52 -1.20 16.96 -33.97
CA THR A 52 -1.68 15.74 -33.29
C THR A 52 -1.10 14.45 -33.88
N ALA A 53 -0.66 14.47 -35.14
CA ALA A 53 -0.07 13.31 -35.80
C ALA A 53 1.32 12.97 -35.26
N TYR A 54 1.63 11.67 -35.25
CA TYR A 54 2.89 11.14 -34.73
C TYR A 54 4.10 11.60 -35.57
N ARG A 55 3.95 11.58 -36.89
CA ARG A 55 4.97 12.04 -37.86
C ARG A 55 4.31 12.69 -39.07
N THR A 56 5.05 13.57 -39.71
CA THR A 56 4.64 14.23 -40.97
C THR A 56 5.74 14.06 -42.00
N LYS A 57 5.37 13.74 -43.25
CA LYS A 57 6.27 13.70 -44.41
C LYS A 57 6.01 14.92 -45.31
N GLY A 58 7.05 15.39 -46.00
CA GLY A 58 6.99 16.49 -46.95
C GLY A 58 8.22 17.38 -46.87
N THR A 59 8.23 18.48 -47.62
CA THR A 59 9.27 19.51 -47.51
C THR A 59 8.86 20.54 -46.46
N GLU A 60 9.80 21.39 -46.01
CA GLU A 60 9.49 22.43 -45.02
C GLU A 60 8.33 23.31 -45.47
N ASN A 61 8.24 23.66 -46.75
CA ASN A 61 7.17 24.56 -47.22
C ASN A 61 5.93 23.82 -47.75
N ASN A 62 5.95 22.48 -47.82
CA ASN A 62 4.85 21.71 -48.39
C ASN A 62 4.74 20.32 -47.74
N PRO A 63 4.06 20.21 -46.57
CA PRO A 63 3.77 18.91 -45.97
C PRO A 63 2.83 18.12 -46.88
N THR A 64 3.18 16.87 -47.18
CA THR A 64 2.42 16.02 -48.11
C THR A 64 1.52 15.04 -47.39
N SER A 65 1.94 14.53 -46.23
CA SER A 65 1.13 13.60 -45.43
C SER A 65 1.46 13.60 -43.95
N SER A 66 0.50 13.19 -43.13
CA SER A 66 0.66 12.96 -41.69
C SER A 66 0.28 11.54 -41.31
N THR A 67 1.05 10.89 -40.47
CA THR A 67 0.78 9.53 -39.99
C THR A 67 0.31 9.55 -38.53
N TYR A 68 -0.83 8.94 -38.28
CA TYR A 68 -1.27 8.53 -36.94
C TYR A 68 -0.87 7.08 -36.67
N VAL A 69 -0.47 6.79 -35.43
CA VAL A 69 0.02 5.48 -35.02
C VAL A 69 -0.74 5.03 -33.78
N SER A 70 -1.10 3.75 -33.76
CA SER A 70 -1.57 3.03 -32.58
C SER A 70 -0.62 1.84 -32.32
N ALA A 71 -0.88 1.06 -31.27
CA ALA A 71 -0.03 -0.07 -30.89
C ALA A 71 0.26 -1.06 -32.05
N ASN A 72 -0.72 -1.33 -32.91
CA ASN A 72 -0.63 -2.37 -33.96
C ASN A 72 -0.87 -1.86 -35.38
N GLN A 73 -1.23 -0.59 -35.56
CA GLN A 73 -1.68 -0.04 -36.83
C GLN A 73 -1.17 1.38 -37.03
N SER A 74 -0.99 1.77 -38.29
CA SER A 74 -0.68 3.16 -38.65
C SER A 74 -1.51 3.59 -39.85
N VAL A 75 -1.93 4.85 -39.85
CA VAL A 75 -2.74 5.43 -40.91
C VAL A 75 -2.09 6.72 -41.40
N GLU A 76 -1.86 6.80 -42.71
CA GLU A 76 -1.37 7.98 -43.39
C GLU A 76 -2.55 8.78 -43.97
N LEU A 77 -2.55 10.08 -43.67
CA LEU A 77 -3.45 11.09 -44.20
C LEU A 77 -2.67 11.96 -45.18
N THR A 78 -3.03 11.89 -46.45
CA THR A 78 -2.52 12.82 -47.46
C THR A 78 -3.29 14.14 -47.34
N PHE A 79 -2.57 15.26 -47.30
CA PHE A 79 -3.22 16.57 -47.24
C PHE A 79 -3.88 16.88 -48.58
N GLU A 80 -5.18 17.20 -48.56
CA GLU A 80 -5.91 17.68 -49.73
C GLU A 80 -6.32 19.15 -49.52
N ASN A 81 -5.94 20.02 -50.44
CA ASN A 81 -6.30 21.46 -50.43
C ASN A 81 -7.52 21.77 -51.30
N SER A 82 -8.41 20.79 -51.49
CA SER A 82 -9.59 20.91 -52.35
C SER A 82 -10.63 21.83 -51.70
N LEU A 83 -10.65 23.10 -52.12
CA LEU A 83 -11.63 24.12 -51.71
C LEU A 83 -13.09 23.78 -52.11
N ASP A 84 -13.25 22.84 -53.05
CA ASP A 84 -14.51 22.52 -53.71
C ASP A 84 -15.31 21.40 -53.01
N GLN A 85 -14.69 20.61 -52.15
CA GLN A 85 -15.30 19.40 -51.55
C GLN A 85 -15.84 19.58 -50.13
N ILE A 86 -15.67 20.77 -49.54
CA ILE A 86 -16.05 21.01 -48.15
C ILE A 86 -17.36 21.81 -48.10
N GLY A 87 -18.40 21.20 -47.51
CA GLY A 87 -19.78 21.69 -47.51
C GLY A 87 -20.12 22.66 -46.36
N SER A 88 -21.41 22.80 -46.02
CA SER A 88 -21.88 23.69 -44.94
C SER A 88 -21.38 23.31 -43.54
N ASP A 89 -21.03 22.05 -43.33
CA ASP A 89 -20.69 21.49 -42.01
C ASP A 89 -19.24 21.80 -41.58
N ILE A 90 -18.50 22.54 -42.41
CA ILE A 90 -17.10 22.91 -42.15
C ILE A 90 -16.91 23.54 -40.78
N ILE A 91 -17.76 24.51 -40.45
CA ILE A 91 -17.54 25.35 -39.27
C ILE A 91 -17.71 24.53 -37.99
N ALA A 92 -18.70 23.64 -37.96
CA ALA A 92 -18.93 22.74 -36.84
C ALA A 92 -17.74 21.77 -36.65
N ASN A 93 -17.32 21.10 -37.73
CA ASN A 93 -16.21 20.14 -37.68
C ASN A 93 -14.87 20.81 -37.34
N ALA A 94 -14.61 22.03 -37.85
CA ALA A 94 -13.42 22.80 -37.49
C ALA A 94 -13.43 23.23 -36.02
N THR A 95 -14.61 23.54 -35.47
CA THR A 95 -14.77 23.86 -34.05
C THR A 95 -14.49 22.63 -33.18
N ASP A 96 -15.04 21.48 -33.54
CA ASP A 96 -14.79 20.22 -32.82
C ASP A 96 -13.29 19.82 -32.88
N LEU A 97 -12.62 20.04 -34.02
CA LEU A 97 -11.19 19.78 -34.16
C LEU A 97 -10.36 20.71 -33.26
N MET A 98 -10.79 21.97 -33.15
CA MET A 98 -10.17 22.93 -32.25
C MET A 98 -10.36 22.50 -30.79
N GLU A 99 -11.53 21.97 -30.42
CA GLU A 99 -11.78 21.41 -29.10
C GLU A 99 -10.90 20.18 -28.81
N ILE A 100 -10.74 19.28 -29.79
CA ILE A 100 -9.79 18.16 -29.69
C ILE A 100 -8.39 18.69 -29.41
N LEU A 101 -7.92 19.70 -30.16
CA LEU A 101 -6.58 20.25 -29.97
C LEU A 101 -6.40 20.84 -28.56
N GLU A 102 -7.37 21.63 -28.10
CA GLU A 102 -7.34 22.22 -26.75
C GLU A 102 -7.35 21.14 -25.66
N TRP A 103 -8.15 20.08 -25.85
CA TRP A 103 -8.19 18.95 -24.94
C TRP A 103 -6.86 18.18 -24.90
N VAL A 104 -6.26 17.90 -26.06
CA VAL A 104 -4.97 17.21 -26.19
C VAL A 104 -3.85 18.01 -25.54
N TYR A 105 -3.84 19.33 -25.68
CA TYR A 105 -2.75 20.19 -25.20
C TYR A 105 -3.00 20.83 -23.83
N ASP A 106 -3.96 20.33 -23.06
CA ASP A 106 -4.10 20.68 -21.65
C ASP A 106 -2.78 20.42 -20.91
N ILE A 107 -2.29 21.46 -20.22
CA ILE A 107 -0.94 21.48 -19.62
C ILE A 107 -0.74 20.30 -18.66
N LYS A 108 -1.78 19.83 -17.99
CA LYS A 108 -1.68 18.77 -16.98
C LYS A 108 -1.53 17.38 -17.59
N TRP A 109 -2.09 17.13 -18.77
CA TRP A 109 -2.33 15.77 -19.29
C TRP A 109 -1.83 15.55 -20.73
N SER A 110 -1.21 16.56 -21.32
CA SER A 110 -0.83 16.52 -22.73
C SER A 110 0.18 15.42 -23.12
N GLY A 111 0.96 14.90 -22.17
CA GLY A 111 1.80 13.71 -22.40
C GLY A 111 0.99 12.46 -22.74
N ASP A 112 -0.06 12.19 -21.97
CA ASP A 112 -0.90 11.00 -22.14
C ASP A 112 -1.91 11.19 -23.28
N ARG A 113 -2.56 12.37 -23.36
CA ARG A 113 -3.66 12.63 -24.30
C ARG A 113 -3.25 12.63 -25.77
N ILE A 114 -1.99 12.96 -26.10
CA ILE A 114 -1.49 12.87 -27.49
C ILE A 114 -1.56 11.41 -28.00
N GLY A 115 -1.23 10.42 -27.16
CA GLY A 115 -1.34 9.02 -27.56
C GLY A 115 -2.79 8.58 -27.80
N PHE A 116 -3.73 9.12 -27.04
CA PHE A 116 -5.17 8.84 -27.21
C PHE A 116 -5.69 9.34 -28.56
N ILE A 117 -5.42 10.60 -28.94
CA ILE A 117 -5.84 11.10 -30.27
C ILE A 117 -5.22 10.27 -31.39
N GLN A 118 -3.95 9.86 -31.27
CA GLN A 118 -3.32 9.03 -32.29
C GLN A 118 -3.96 7.65 -32.42
N THR A 119 -4.36 7.06 -31.30
CA THR A 119 -5.05 5.76 -31.27
C THR A 119 -6.44 5.86 -31.87
N VAL A 120 -7.26 6.81 -31.40
CA VAL A 120 -8.65 6.98 -31.88
C VAL A 120 -8.67 7.39 -33.35
N ALA A 121 -7.82 8.33 -33.78
CA ALA A 121 -7.71 8.70 -35.20
C ALA A 121 -7.34 7.50 -36.08
N THR A 122 -6.43 6.63 -35.62
CA THR A 122 -6.08 5.40 -36.34
C THR A 122 -7.27 4.45 -36.45
N GLN A 123 -8.03 4.25 -35.36
CA GLN A 123 -9.19 3.35 -35.34
C GLN A 123 -10.28 3.78 -36.33
N TYR A 124 -10.62 5.08 -36.37
CA TYR A 124 -11.64 5.58 -37.30
C TYR A 124 -11.22 5.53 -38.76
N LEU A 125 -9.92 5.67 -39.05
CA LEU A 125 -9.42 5.84 -40.42
C LEU A 125 -8.82 4.56 -41.02
N HIS A 126 -8.55 3.52 -40.22
CA HIS A 126 -7.88 2.32 -40.69
C HIS A 126 -8.67 1.60 -41.79
N ALA A 127 -9.98 1.48 -41.63
CA ALA A 127 -10.88 0.85 -42.60
C ALA A 127 -11.24 1.75 -43.79
N VAL A 128 -10.87 3.03 -43.75
CA VAL A 128 -11.19 4.01 -44.79
C VAL A 128 -10.14 3.98 -45.90
N SER A 129 -10.59 4.07 -47.16
CA SER A 129 -9.73 4.16 -48.34
C SER A 129 -8.75 5.32 -48.21
N PRO A 130 -7.45 5.15 -48.53
CA PRO A 130 -6.43 6.19 -48.38
C PRO A 130 -6.80 7.55 -48.98
N VAL A 131 -7.52 7.55 -50.10
CA VAL A 131 -7.92 8.76 -50.83
C VAL A 131 -8.99 9.57 -50.08
N THR A 132 -9.83 8.94 -49.26
CA THR A 132 -10.92 9.63 -48.56
C THR A 132 -10.64 9.86 -47.07
N ARG A 133 -9.50 9.41 -46.55
CA ARG A 133 -9.15 9.53 -45.12
C ARG A 133 -9.15 10.96 -44.61
N TYR A 134 -8.66 11.90 -45.41
CA TYR A 134 -8.62 13.31 -45.02
C TYR A 134 -10.04 13.85 -44.76
N GLN A 135 -10.93 13.63 -45.72
CA GLN A 135 -12.33 14.00 -45.62
C GLN A 135 -13.02 13.27 -44.46
N MET A 136 -12.80 11.96 -44.33
CA MET A 136 -13.43 11.16 -43.29
C MET A 136 -12.93 11.52 -41.89
N PHE A 137 -11.66 11.91 -41.73
CA PHE A 137 -11.15 12.43 -40.46
C PHE A 137 -11.92 13.68 -40.06
N PHE A 138 -12.10 14.60 -41.01
CA PHE A 138 -12.83 15.84 -40.80
C PHE A 138 -14.32 15.61 -40.49
N TYR A 139 -15.01 14.77 -41.27
CA TYR A 139 -16.43 14.46 -41.05
C TYR A 139 -16.71 13.68 -39.76
N ASN A 140 -15.76 12.88 -39.29
CA ASN A 140 -15.91 12.10 -38.05
C ASN A 140 -15.40 12.81 -36.80
N THR A 141 -15.00 14.09 -36.89
CA THR A 141 -14.39 14.83 -35.78
C THR A 141 -15.22 14.75 -34.50
N LYS A 142 -16.54 14.96 -34.58
CA LYS A 142 -17.42 14.88 -33.41
C LYS A 142 -17.40 13.50 -32.73
N ASN A 143 -17.39 12.43 -33.52
CA ASN A 143 -17.32 11.07 -33.00
C ASN A 143 -15.96 10.80 -32.34
N ILE A 144 -14.88 11.23 -33.01
CA ILE A 144 -13.51 11.15 -32.47
C ILE A 144 -13.43 11.90 -31.12
N LEU A 145 -13.97 13.11 -31.01
CA LEU A 145 -13.96 13.90 -29.77
C LEU A 145 -14.71 13.20 -28.63
N ASN A 146 -15.90 12.65 -28.90
CA ASN A 146 -16.69 11.94 -27.90
C ASN A 146 -15.97 10.68 -27.42
N GLU A 147 -15.39 9.92 -28.34
CA GLU A 147 -14.66 8.70 -28.02
C GLU A 147 -13.38 8.99 -27.22
N LEU A 148 -12.68 10.09 -27.51
CA LEU A 148 -11.53 10.53 -26.71
C LEU A 148 -11.91 10.84 -25.27
N LYS A 149 -13.02 11.55 -25.05
CA LYS A 149 -13.53 11.86 -23.71
C LYS A 149 -13.87 10.58 -22.95
N TRP A 150 -14.52 9.61 -23.62
CA TRP A 150 -14.88 8.33 -23.02
C TRP A 150 -13.66 7.48 -22.64
N HIS A 151 -12.72 7.27 -23.56
CA HIS A 151 -11.50 6.50 -23.29
C HIS A 151 -10.66 7.12 -22.17
N TRP A 152 -10.60 8.46 -22.10
CA TRP A 152 -9.91 9.15 -21.03
C TRP A 152 -10.58 8.97 -19.66
N GLN A 153 -11.90 9.02 -19.61
CA GLN A 153 -12.64 8.74 -18.38
C GLN A 153 -12.35 7.32 -17.89
N ALA A 154 -12.43 6.32 -18.75
CA ALA A 154 -12.12 4.93 -18.41
C ALA A 154 -10.67 4.74 -17.93
N PHE A 155 -9.71 5.44 -18.53
CA PHE A 155 -8.31 5.42 -18.08
C PHE A 155 -8.14 6.01 -16.67
N ILE A 156 -8.77 7.15 -16.40
CA ILE A 156 -8.72 7.78 -15.08
C ILE A 156 -9.40 6.89 -14.03
N ASP A 157 -10.58 6.35 -14.33
CA ASP A 157 -11.29 5.44 -13.44
C ASP A 157 -10.42 4.21 -13.10
N GLY A 158 -9.80 3.58 -14.10
CA GLY A 158 -8.87 2.46 -13.87
C GLY A 158 -7.62 2.82 -13.06
N LYS A 159 -7.15 4.07 -13.12
CA LYS A 159 -6.04 4.55 -12.26
C LYS A 159 -6.49 4.77 -10.82
N VAL A 160 -7.70 5.28 -10.61
CA VAL A 160 -8.30 5.48 -9.29
C VAL A 160 -8.58 4.14 -8.60
N ASP A 161 -9.10 3.16 -9.32
CA ASP A 161 -9.33 1.81 -8.78
C ASP A 161 -8.02 1.14 -8.37
N ASN A 162 -6.99 1.23 -9.21
CA ASN A 162 -5.66 0.71 -8.88
C ASN A 162 -5.06 1.37 -7.64
N TYR A 163 -5.17 2.69 -7.52
CA TYR A 163 -4.72 3.41 -6.34
C TYR A 163 -5.48 2.96 -5.08
N THR A 164 -6.81 2.85 -5.16
CA THR A 164 -7.66 2.41 -4.04
C THR A 164 -7.33 0.98 -3.62
N SER A 165 -7.12 0.07 -4.58
CA SER A 165 -6.68 -1.30 -4.33
C SER A 165 -5.32 -1.35 -3.63
N GLN A 166 -4.34 -0.54 -4.07
CA GLN A 166 -3.03 -0.45 -3.41
C GLN A 166 -3.14 0.08 -1.98
N VAL A 167 -4.03 1.05 -1.73
CA VAL A 167 -4.30 1.56 -0.38
C VAL A 167 -4.91 0.47 0.51
N GLN A 168 -5.90 -0.28 0.01
CA GLN A 168 -6.51 -1.40 0.74
C GLN A 168 -5.51 -2.51 1.07
N MET A 169 -4.68 -2.94 0.11
CA MET A 169 -3.63 -3.93 0.36
C MET A 169 -2.64 -3.48 1.43
N LEU A 170 -2.34 -2.18 1.49
CA LEU A 170 -1.46 -1.63 2.51
C LEU A 170 -2.15 -1.58 3.88
N GLU A 171 -3.44 -1.22 3.95
CA GLU A 171 -4.24 -1.30 5.18
C GLU A 171 -4.30 -2.75 5.71
N ASP A 172 -4.54 -3.73 4.85
CA ASP A 172 -4.54 -5.16 5.22
C ASP A 172 -3.18 -5.63 5.72
N TYR A 173 -2.09 -5.19 5.08
CA TYR A 173 -0.74 -5.53 5.53
C TYR A 173 -0.42 -4.96 6.93
N VAL A 174 -0.87 -3.72 7.19
CA VAL A 174 -0.74 -3.10 8.52
C VAL A 174 -1.54 -3.87 9.55
N ALA A 175 -2.82 -4.17 9.28
CA ALA A 175 -3.68 -4.93 10.18
C ALA A 175 -3.09 -6.31 10.51
N ASN A 176 -2.61 -7.04 9.50
CA ASN A 176 -1.94 -8.33 9.69
C ASN A 176 -0.65 -8.23 10.52
N THR A 177 0.12 -7.15 10.35
CA THR A 177 1.34 -6.91 11.14
C THR A 177 1.01 -6.65 12.61
N VAL A 178 0.00 -5.83 12.88
CA VAL A 178 -0.48 -5.53 14.23
C VAL A 178 -1.04 -6.79 14.89
N GLN A 179 -1.81 -7.60 14.16
CA GLN A 179 -2.33 -8.87 14.69
C GLN A 179 -1.20 -9.82 15.06
N LYS A 180 -0.19 -10.00 14.19
CA LYS A 180 0.98 -10.83 14.50
C LYS A 180 1.73 -10.36 15.74
N PHE A 181 1.83 -9.05 15.95
CA PHE A 181 2.41 -8.47 17.16
C PHE A 181 1.59 -8.84 18.41
N ALA A 182 0.27 -8.69 18.35
CA ALA A 182 -0.62 -9.06 19.45
C ALA A 182 -0.57 -10.57 19.76
N ASP A 183 -0.49 -11.41 18.73
CA ASP A 183 -0.38 -12.86 18.85
C ASP A 183 0.96 -13.27 19.49
N GLN A 184 2.07 -12.64 19.08
CA GLN A 184 3.39 -12.87 19.68
C GLN A 184 3.41 -12.52 21.17
N ILE A 185 2.86 -11.36 21.55
CA ILE A 185 2.73 -10.97 22.96
C ILE A 185 1.86 -11.97 23.74
N THR A 186 0.74 -12.40 23.15
CA THR A 186 -0.15 -13.38 23.78
C THR A 186 0.56 -14.73 23.96
N GLY A 187 1.36 -15.16 22.97
CA GLY A 187 2.19 -16.36 23.06
C GLY A 187 3.24 -16.27 24.17
N MET A 188 3.90 -15.12 24.33
CA MET A 188 4.83 -14.87 25.44
C MET A 188 4.13 -14.99 26.80
N ASN A 189 2.96 -14.36 26.95
CA ASN A 189 2.18 -14.44 28.19
C ASN A 189 1.76 -15.89 28.53
N LYS A 190 1.39 -16.68 27.52
CA LYS A 190 1.04 -18.09 27.69
C LYS A 190 2.24 -18.91 28.16
N SER A 191 3.38 -18.77 27.49
CA SER A 191 4.63 -19.46 27.87
C SER A 191 5.06 -19.13 29.30
N LEU A 192 4.93 -17.85 29.71
CA LEU A 192 5.17 -17.42 31.08
C LEU A 192 4.24 -18.12 32.08
N SER A 193 2.95 -18.18 31.76
CA SER A 193 1.93 -18.81 32.61
C SER A 193 2.15 -20.33 32.76
N ASP A 194 2.49 -21.02 31.68
CA ASP A 194 2.75 -22.47 31.69
C ASP A 194 3.99 -22.81 32.53
N THR A 195 5.05 -22.01 32.40
CA THR A 195 6.28 -22.16 33.20
C THR A 195 5.99 -21.93 34.69
N MET A 196 5.17 -20.92 35.00
CA MET A 196 4.77 -20.60 36.37
C MET A 196 3.94 -21.72 36.99
N LEU A 197 2.96 -22.27 36.26
CA LEU A 197 2.12 -23.37 36.74
C LEU A 197 2.95 -24.63 37.01
N ALA A 198 3.91 -24.94 36.15
CA ALA A 198 4.84 -26.05 36.35
C ALA A 198 5.68 -25.88 37.63
N ALA A 199 6.17 -24.65 37.89
CA ALA A 199 6.89 -24.36 39.12
C ALA A 199 6.00 -24.56 40.35
N VAL A 200 4.79 -23.99 40.37
CA VAL A 200 3.82 -24.17 41.47
C VAL A 200 3.48 -25.65 41.68
N GLY A 201 3.24 -26.39 40.59
CA GLY A 201 2.94 -27.82 40.65
C GLY A 201 4.08 -28.65 41.24
N ALA A 202 5.33 -28.35 40.87
CA ALA A 202 6.52 -29.00 41.45
C ALA A 202 6.65 -28.72 42.96
N LEU A 203 6.37 -27.48 43.40
CA LEU A 203 6.40 -27.12 44.82
C LEU A 203 5.31 -27.88 45.60
N ILE A 204 4.06 -27.85 45.14
CA ILE A 204 2.94 -28.56 45.79
C ILE A 204 3.21 -30.08 45.82
N GLY A 205 3.67 -30.66 44.72
CA GLY A 205 4.00 -32.08 44.65
C GLY A 205 5.12 -32.48 45.62
N SER A 206 6.15 -31.64 45.74
CA SER A 206 7.23 -31.85 46.72
C SER A 206 6.73 -31.79 48.16
N PHE A 207 5.82 -30.86 48.45
CA PHE A 207 5.20 -30.72 49.77
C PHE A 207 4.34 -31.94 50.13
N ILE A 208 3.48 -32.40 49.21
CA ILE A 208 2.66 -33.60 49.41
C ILE A 208 3.56 -34.82 49.60
N ALA A 209 4.56 -35.02 48.76
CA ALA A 209 5.49 -36.15 48.86
C ALA A 209 6.24 -36.20 50.20
N ALA A 210 6.55 -35.03 50.78
CA ALA A 210 7.18 -34.93 52.10
C ALA A 210 6.26 -35.37 53.24
N LEU A 211 4.95 -35.11 53.15
CA LEU A 211 3.97 -35.49 54.18
C LEU A 211 3.69 -37.00 54.24
N PHE A 212 3.84 -37.72 53.11
CA PHE A 212 3.46 -39.14 53.01
C PHE A 212 4.61 -40.15 53.14
N LYS A 213 5.88 -39.71 53.28
CA LYS A 213 7.02 -40.63 53.45
C LYS A 213 7.23 -41.02 54.92
N THR A 214 7.22 -42.33 55.20
CA THR A 214 7.39 -42.93 56.55
C THR A 214 8.74 -42.68 57.21
N THR A 215 9.79 -42.35 56.44
CA THR A 215 11.11 -41.93 56.95
C THR A 215 11.47 -40.57 56.37
N PHE A 216 10.84 -39.51 56.89
CA PHE A 216 11.17 -38.14 56.53
C PHE A 216 12.60 -37.81 56.98
N ASN A 217 13.45 -37.38 56.04
CA ASN A 217 14.80 -36.88 56.33
C ASN A 217 14.81 -35.33 56.19
N PRO A 218 14.79 -34.59 57.32
CA PRO A 218 14.82 -33.13 57.38
C PRO A 218 15.90 -32.47 56.54
N GLN A 219 17.12 -33.04 56.53
CA GLN A 219 18.26 -32.42 55.87
C GLN A 219 18.15 -32.53 54.35
N ILE A 220 17.73 -33.70 53.85
CA ILE A 220 17.52 -33.92 52.41
C ILE A 220 16.41 -33.00 51.91
N PHE A 221 15.32 -32.85 52.66
CA PHE A 221 14.22 -31.92 52.31
C PHE A 221 14.70 -30.47 52.27
N LYS A 222 15.43 -30.01 53.30
CA LYS A 222 15.95 -28.63 53.35
C LYS A 222 16.89 -28.33 52.19
N ILE A 223 17.84 -29.23 51.89
CA ILE A 223 18.77 -29.07 50.77
C ILE A 223 17.99 -29.05 49.45
N GLY A 224 17.03 -29.95 49.27
CA GLY A 224 16.19 -30.00 48.06
C GLY A 224 15.38 -28.72 47.86
N MET A 225 14.74 -28.20 48.91
CA MET A 225 13.96 -26.96 48.85
C MET A 225 14.82 -25.72 48.60
N LEU A 226 16.02 -25.65 49.18
CA LEU A 226 16.96 -24.55 48.96
C LEU A 226 17.53 -24.59 47.54
N ALA A 227 17.91 -25.77 47.05
CA ALA A 227 18.32 -25.98 45.66
C ALA A 227 17.19 -25.60 44.68
N TYR A 228 15.94 -25.95 45.00
CA TYR A 228 14.77 -25.55 44.21
C TYR A 228 14.54 -24.03 44.24
N ALA A 229 14.66 -23.38 45.39
CA ALA A 229 14.53 -21.92 45.49
C ALA A 229 15.60 -21.20 44.66
N VAL A 230 16.86 -21.65 44.73
CA VAL A 230 17.96 -21.14 43.89
C VAL A 230 17.64 -21.37 42.41
N TYR A 231 17.17 -22.56 42.05
CA TYR A 231 16.77 -22.87 40.68
C TYR A 231 15.68 -21.90 40.17
N VAL A 232 14.59 -21.70 40.92
CA VAL A 232 13.49 -20.80 40.56
C VAL A 232 13.96 -19.35 40.41
N LEU A 233 14.88 -18.92 41.27
CA LEU A 233 15.40 -17.55 41.26
C LEU A 233 16.31 -17.31 40.05
N PHE A 234 17.23 -18.22 39.74
CA PHE A 234 18.17 -18.02 38.63
C PHE A 234 17.57 -18.30 37.26
N PHE A 235 16.80 -19.38 37.10
CA PHE A 235 16.33 -19.81 35.78
C PHE A 235 14.99 -19.13 35.40
N PRO A 236 13.85 -19.41 36.07
CA PRO A 236 12.60 -18.70 35.79
C PRO A 236 12.65 -17.19 36.04
N LEU A 237 13.23 -16.72 37.14
CA LEU A 237 13.12 -15.30 37.49
C LEU A 237 14.20 -14.44 36.82
N ILE A 238 15.47 -14.80 36.86
CA ILE A 238 16.52 -13.98 36.23
C ILE A 238 16.58 -14.26 34.73
N TYR A 239 16.92 -15.48 34.33
CA TYR A 239 17.19 -15.80 32.92
C TYR A 239 15.97 -15.62 32.01
N ASN A 240 14.83 -16.23 32.36
CA ASN A 240 13.64 -16.16 31.52
C ASN A 240 13.07 -14.74 31.47
N MET A 241 13.02 -13.99 32.59
CA MET A 241 12.50 -12.62 32.55
C MET A 241 13.39 -11.68 31.71
N ILE A 242 14.72 -11.78 31.82
CA ILE A 242 15.63 -10.99 30.99
C ILE A 242 15.42 -11.32 29.51
N TYR A 243 15.39 -12.60 29.16
CA TYR A 243 15.17 -13.04 27.78
C TYR A 243 13.83 -12.54 27.21
N GLN A 244 12.74 -12.67 27.98
CA GLN A 244 11.42 -12.22 27.57
C GLN A 244 11.36 -10.68 27.45
N TRP A 245 12.07 -9.95 28.30
CA TRP A 245 12.17 -8.51 28.22
C TRP A 245 12.93 -8.02 26.99
N GLU A 246 14.06 -8.66 26.66
CA GLU A 246 14.83 -8.36 25.45
C GLU A 246 14.03 -8.65 24.17
N GLN A 247 13.31 -9.77 24.15
CA GLN A 247 12.41 -10.10 23.05
C GLN A 247 11.30 -9.07 22.91
N TYR A 248 10.63 -8.70 24.02
CA TYR A 248 9.61 -7.65 24.02
C TYR A 248 10.16 -6.32 23.47
N LYS A 249 11.35 -5.89 23.91
CA LYS A 249 11.97 -4.64 23.45
C LYS A 249 12.30 -4.69 21.96
N THR A 250 12.80 -5.83 21.47
CA THR A 250 13.09 -6.04 20.05
C THR A 250 11.83 -5.97 19.20
N ILE A 251 10.75 -6.59 19.68
CA ILE A 251 9.45 -6.58 19.00
C ILE A 251 8.87 -5.16 18.98
N CYS A 252 8.94 -4.40 20.08
CA CYS A 252 8.50 -3.00 20.13
C CYS A 252 9.30 -2.11 19.17
N ASN A 253 10.64 -2.20 19.19
CA ASN A 253 11.50 -1.43 18.28
C ASN A 253 11.19 -1.73 16.81
N ASN A 254 11.00 -3.01 16.46
CA ASN A 254 10.62 -3.39 15.10
C ASN A 254 9.25 -2.84 14.71
N CYS A 255 8.32 -2.80 15.67
CA CYS A 255 6.99 -2.25 15.47
C CYS A 255 7.04 -0.73 15.24
N ASP A 256 7.79 0.01 16.04
CA ASP A 256 7.98 1.45 15.90
C ASP A 256 8.63 1.83 14.56
N VAL A 257 9.67 1.09 14.16
CA VAL A 257 10.33 1.28 12.86
C VAL A 257 9.36 1.02 11.70
N ARG A 258 8.50 0.01 11.82
CA ARG A 258 7.47 -0.28 10.81
C ARG A 258 6.38 0.79 10.80
N LYS A 259 5.89 1.20 11.97
CA LYS A 259 4.91 2.28 12.13
C LYS A 259 5.39 3.57 11.48
N LYS A 260 6.64 3.96 11.72
CA LYS A 260 7.24 5.15 11.11
C LYS A 260 7.29 5.05 9.58
N ARG A 261 7.72 3.91 9.04
CA ARG A 261 7.71 3.66 7.58
C ARG A 261 6.30 3.70 6.97
N PHE A 262 5.28 3.31 7.73
CA PHE A 262 3.89 3.41 7.27
C PHE A 262 3.35 4.84 7.33
N GLN A 263 3.68 5.62 8.37
CA GLN A 263 3.32 7.04 8.48
C GLN A 263 3.93 7.90 7.36
N GLU A 264 5.07 7.49 6.79
CA GLU A 264 5.67 8.15 5.62
C GLU A 264 4.92 7.86 4.30
N ARG A 265 4.14 6.78 4.25
CA ARG A 265 3.47 6.29 3.02
C ARG A 265 1.95 6.42 3.04
N LEU A 266 1.35 6.53 4.23
CA LEU A 266 -0.09 6.66 4.48
C LEU A 266 -0.36 7.94 5.27
N TYR A 267 -1.62 8.37 5.27
CA TYR A 267 -2.08 9.46 6.13
C TYR A 267 -1.85 9.11 7.62
N PRO A 268 -1.11 9.95 8.38
CA PRO A 268 -0.72 9.65 9.76
C PRO A 268 -1.88 9.33 10.70
N ASP A 269 -3.03 9.96 10.47
CA ASP A 269 -4.21 9.87 11.33
C ASP A 269 -4.85 8.47 11.29
N LYS A 270 -5.03 7.92 10.08
CA LYS A 270 -5.52 6.56 9.83
C LYS A 270 -4.60 5.49 10.44
N VAL A 271 -3.28 5.69 10.31
CA VAL A 271 -2.29 4.78 10.89
C VAL A 271 -2.38 4.81 12.42
N ASN A 272 -2.50 5.98 13.04
CA ASN A 272 -2.59 6.09 14.49
C ASN A 272 -3.89 5.51 15.06
N GLU A 273 -5.01 5.62 14.34
CA GLU A 273 -6.30 5.06 14.78
C GLU A 273 -6.26 3.52 14.84
N ILE A 274 -5.78 2.88 13.78
CA ILE A 274 -5.73 1.41 13.67
C ILE A 274 -4.60 0.84 14.53
N VAL A 275 -3.40 1.42 14.44
CA VAL A 275 -2.18 0.88 15.05
C VAL A 275 -2.04 1.30 16.51
N GLY A 276 -2.38 2.56 16.83
CA GLY A 276 -2.10 3.16 18.13
C GLY A 276 -2.84 2.47 19.27
N LYS A 277 -4.14 2.19 19.11
CA LYS A 277 -4.95 1.61 20.19
C LYS A 277 -4.56 0.16 20.49
N GLN A 278 -4.45 -0.67 19.45
CA GLN A 278 -4.22 -2.12 19.61
C GLN A 278 -2.80 -2.45 20.12
N ILE A 279 -1.78 -1.70 19.69
CA ILE A 279 -0.41 -1.85 20.21
C ILE A 279 -0.34 -1.42 21.68
N THR A 280 -0.86 -0.23 22.00
CA THR A 280 -0.80 0.32 23.37
C THR A 280 -1.49 -0.61 24.36
N ASP A 281 -2.65 -1.17 24.01
CA ASP A 281 -3.38 -2.12 24.85
C ASP A 281 -2.61 -3.44 25.03
N SER A 282 -1.88 -3.90 24.02
CA SER A 282 -1.08 -5.12 24.08
C SER A 282 0.19 -4.93 24.92
N GLU A 283 0.87 -3.80 24.77
CA GLU A 283 2.02 -3.43 25.61
C GLU A 283 1.65 -3.30 27.08
N LYS A 284 0.54 -2.62 27.39
CA LYS A 284 0.07 -2.43 28.76
C LYS A 284 -0.26 -3.78 29.42
N ARG A 285 -0.89 -4.68 28.67
CA ARG A 285 -1.17 -6.05 29.13
C ARG A 285 0.10 -6.84 29.40
N PHE A 286 1.09 -6.80 28.49
CA PHE A 286 2.37 -7.47 28.69
C PHE A 286 3.10 -6.96 29.94
N LYS A 287 3.29 -5.64 30.08
CA LYS A 287 3.98 -5.04 31.23
C LYS A 287 3.32 -5.44 32.55
N ARG A 288 1.99 -5.40 32.63
CA ARG A 288 1.24 -5.81 33.83
C ARG A 288 1.48 -7.29 34.15
N TRP A 289 1.40 -8.17 33.14
CA TRP A 289 1.62 -9.61 33.32
C TRP A 289 3.06 -9.95 33.68
N PHE A 290 4.03 -9.26 33.10
CA PHE A 290 5.45 -9.44 33.37
C PHE A 290 5.78 -9.16 34.84
N PHE A 291 5.35 -7.99 35.36
CA PHE A 291 5.56 -7.67 36.77
C PHE A 291 4.79 -8.59 37.73
N THR A 292 3.60 -9.05 37.32
CA THR A 292 2.83 -10.03 38.11
C THR A 292 3.58 -11.36 38.22
N ASN A 293 4.18 -11.85 37.12
CA ASN A 293 4.98 -13.07 37.14
C ASN A 293 6.23 -12.94 38.03
N ILE A 294 6.93 -11.81 37.95
CA ILE A 294 8.08 -11.54 38.85
C ILE A 294 7.64 -11.63 40.32
N ALA A 295 6.53 -10.98 40.67
CA ALA A 295 6.01 -11.01 42.03
C ALA A 295 5.66 -12.44 42.48
N ILE A 296 5.04 -13.25 41.62
CA ILE A 296 4.69 -14.65 41.95
C ILE A 296 5.95 -15.50 42.14
N TYR A 297 6.95 -15.41 41.26
CA TYR A 297 8.20 -16.15 41.42
C TYR A 297 8.94 -15.77 42.70
N LEU A 298 8.92 -14.48 43.09
CA LEU A 298 9.46 -14.04 44.38
C LEU A 298 8.71 -14.67 45.56
N ILE A 299 7.37 -14.69 45.51
CA ILE A 299 6.55 -15.34 46.54
C ILE A 299 6.88 -16.84 46.63
N ILE A 300 6.99 -17.54 45.50
CA ILE A 300 7.34 -18.96 45.44
C ILE A 300 8.73 -19.20 46.06
N ALA A 301 9.72 -18.37 45.73
CA ALA A 301 11.06 -18.48 46.31
C ALA A 301 11.05 -18.25 47.83
N VAL A 302 10.32 -17.24 48.31
CA VAL A 302 10.16 -16.95 49.75
C VAL A 302 9.46 -18.11 50.46
N LEU A 303 8.38 -18.65 49.88
CA LEU A 303 7.66 -19.80 50.44
C LEU A 303 8.52 -21.07 50.46
N ALA A 304 9.33 -21.31 49.43
CA ALA A 304 10.25 -22.44 49.37
C ALA A 304 11.33 -22.34 50.46
N ILE A 305 11.91 -21.15 50.64
CA ILE A 305 12.86 -20.88 51.72
C ILE A 305 12.18 -21.07 53.08
N PHE A 306 11.04 -20.43 53.32
CA PHE A 306 10.29 -20.56 54.57
C PHE A 306 9.97 -22.03 54.90
N SER A 307 9.48 -22.77 53.92
CA SER A 307 9.20 -24.21 54.01
C SER A 307 10.44 -25.01 54.39
N ALA A 308 11.60 -24.70 53.81
CA ALA A 308 12.86 -25.40 54.10
C ALA A 308 13.29 -25.29 55.57
N PHE A 309 12.94 -24.20 56.26
CA PHE A 309 13.31 -23.96 57.66
C PHE A 309 12.22 -24.33 58.66
N TRP A 310 10.95 -24.12 58.32
CA TRP A 310 9.85 -24.26 59.28
C TRP A 310 9.25 -25.67 59.31
N LEU A 311 9.04 -26.31 58.15
CA LEU A 311 8.42 -27.65 58.07
C LEU A 311 9.18 -28.75 58.81
N PRO A 312 10.53 -28.82 58.72
CA PRO A 312 11.24 -29.90 59.37
C PRO A 312 11.06 -29.90 60.90
N GLY A 313 10.97 -28.73 61.53
CA GLY A 313 10.67 -28.63 62.97
C GLY A 313 9.27 -29.11 63.30
N PHE A 314 8.27 -28.65 62.53
CA PHE A 314 6.87 -29.02 62.75
C PHE A 314 6.60 -30.53 62.56
N ILE A 315 7.23 -31.18 61.58
CA ILE A 315 7.07 -32.62 61.32
C ILE A 315 7.75 -33.47 62.40
N GLN A 316 8.88 -33.01 62.95
CA GLN A 316 9.53 -33.70 64.07
C GLN A 316 8.65 -33.64 65.33
N ASP A 317 8.11 -32.49 65.68
CA ASP A 317 7.27 -32.33 66.88
C ASP A 317 5.98 -33.19 66.83
N THR A 318 5.39 -33.33 65.65
CA THR A 318 4.17 -34.13 65.45
C THR A 318 4.44 -35.64 65.46
N THR A 319 5.56 -36.11 64.92
CA THR A 319 5.93 -37.54 65.00
C THR A 319 6.25 -37.99 66.43
N PHE A 320 6.92 -37.15 67.24
CA PHE A 320 7.13 -37.42 68.67
C PHE A 320 5.82 -37.48 69.47
N SER A 321 4.85 -36.61 69.14
CA SER A 321 3.54 -36.58 69.81
C SER A 321 2.73 -37.86 69.54
N ILE A 322 2.77 -38.39 68.32
CA ILE A 322 2.02 -39.61 67.94
C ILE A 322 2.65 -40.87 68.55
N GLN A 323 3.99 -40.96 68.61
CA GLN A 323 4.66 -42.10 69.27
C GLN A 323 4.35 -42.17 70.77
N ASN A 324 4.34 -41.03 71.48
CA ASN A 324 4.04 -41.01 72.92
C ASN A 324 2.58 -41.39 73.24
N VAL A 325 1.62 -41.09 72.36
CA VAL A 325 0.23 -41.54 72.51
C VAL A 325 0.08 -43.04 72.25
N THR A 326 0.89 -43.60 71.34
CA THR A 326 0.84 -45.05 71.02
C THR A 326 1.48 -45.91 72.11
N ILE A 327 2.51 -45.40 72.79
CA ILE A 327 3.19 -46.12 73.89
C ILE A 327 2.38 -46.08 75.20
N SER A 328 1.52 -45.07 75.40
CA SER A 328 0.67 -44.95 76.59
C SER A 328 -0.66 -45.71 76.50
N SER A 329 -0.95 -46.32 75.35
CA SER A 329 -2.18 -47.10 75.08
C SER A 329 -1.94 -48.61 74.92
N THR A 330 -0.70 -49.07 75.11
CA THR A 330 -0.30 -50.47 75.31
C THR A 330 0.12 -50.69 76.74
#